data_AF-A0A2X7RI44-F1
#
_entry.id   AF-A0A2X7RI44-F1
#
_cell.length_a   1.000
_cell.length_b   1.000
_cell.length_c   1.000
_cell.angle_alpha   90.00
_cell.angle_beta   90.00
_cell.angle_gamma   90.00
#
_symmetry.space_group_name_H-M   'P 1'
#
loop_
_entity.id
_entity.type
_entity.pdbx_description
1 polymer ?
#
loop_
_entity_poly.entity_id
_entity_poly.type
_entity_poly.pdbx_seq_one_letter_code
_entity_poly.pdbx_strand_id
1 'polypeptide(L)'
;MCMQECPPISPLQRIGELYAIEAEVRGCTAEQSLAARKARAAPLMQSLYDWIQTQMKTLSRHSDTAKAFAYLLLQYLIRQGNER
;
A
#
# COMPACT_ATOMS: atom_id res chain seq x y z
N MET A 1 -5.99 24.39 8.83
CA MET A 1 -4.64 23.81 8.97
C MET A 1 -4.78 22.51 9.74
N CYS A 2 -4.65 21.35 9.09
CA CYS A 2 -4.48 20.07 9.79
C CYS A 2 -3.20 19.42 9.25
N MET A 3 -2.08 19.72 9.90
CA MET A 3 -0.89 18.88 9.83
C MET A 3 -1.16 17.66 10.70
N GLN A 4 -1.91 16.69 10.18
CA GLN A 4 -2.13 15.43 10.87
C GLN A 4 -0.88 14.58 10.66
N GLU A 5 -0.13 14.39 11.75
CA GLU A 5 0.98 13.46 11.98
C GLU A 5 1.24 12.50 10.82
N CYS A 6 2.09 12.95 9.89
CA CYS A 6 2.58 12.09 8.85
C CYS A 6 3.52 11.05 9.51
N PRO A 7 3.31 9.74 9.30
CA PRO A 7 4.38 8.78 9.54
C PRO A 7 5.63 9.25 8.75
N PRO A 8 6.86 8.84 9.13
CA PRO A 8 8.13 9.46 8.70
C PRO A 8 8.35 9.55 7.18
N ILE A 9 7.52 8.87 6.39
CA ILE A 9 7.44 8.92 4.94
C ILE A 9 5.97 9.14 4.55
N SER A 10 5.72 10.02 3.59
CA SER A 10 4.36 10.27 3.06
C SER A 10 3.81 9.06 2.29
N PRO A 11 2.48 8.94 2.11
CA PRO A 11 1.89 7.88 1.28
C PRO A 11 2.42 7.88 -0.15
N LEU A 12 2.67 9.07 -0.71
CA LEU A 12 3.23 9.21 -2.06
C LEU A 12 4.67 8.68 -2.15
N GLN A 13 5.49 8.90 -1.12
CA GLN A 13 6.83 8.33 -1.06
C GLN A 13 6.79 6.80 -0.97
N ARG A 14 5.90 6.21 -0.15
CA ARG A 14 5.72 4.75 -0.12
C ARG A 14 5.34 4.17 -1.49
N ILE A 15 4.44 4.85 -2.20
CA ILE A 15 4.05 4.46 -3.56
C ILE A 15 5.26 4.54 -4.51
N GLY A 16 6.06 5.60 -4.40
CA GLY A 16 7.32 5.73 -5.15
C GLY A 16 8.30 4.59 -4.88
N GLU A 17 8.49 4.21 -3.62
CA GLU A 17 9.35 3.08 -3.24
C GLU A 17 8.84 1.74 -3.79
N LEU A 18 7.52 1.52 -3.78
CA LEU A 18 6.93 0.34 -4.42
C LEU A 18 7.24 0.27 -5.92
N TYR A 19 7.14 1.40 -6.64
CA TYR A 19 7.52 1.45 -8.05
C TYR A 19 9.02 1.26 -8.30
N ALA A 20 9.87 1.74 -7.39
CA ALA A 20 11.31 1.49 -7.47
C ALA A 20 11.61 -0.02 -7.36
N ILE A 21 10.97 -0.71 -6.41
CA ILE A 21 11.11 -2.16 -6.27
C ILE A 21 10.59 -2.89 -7.51
N GLU A 22 9.44 -2.49 -8.05
CA GLU A 22 8.89 -3.09 -9.29
C GLU A 22 9.79 -2.85 -10.51
N ALA A 23 10.47 -1.71 -10.58
CA ALA A 23 11.45 -1.44 -11.62
C ALA A 23 12.71 -2.31 -11.47
N GLU A 24 13.20 -2.52 -10.25
CA GLU A 24 14.36 -3.36 -9.98
C GLU A 24 14.14 -4.84 -10.29
N VAL A 25 12.95 -5.37 -9.99
CA VAL A 25 12.62 -6.78 -10.27
C VAL A 25 12.25 -7.02 -11.73
N ARG A 26 12.13 -5.97 -12.54
CA ARG A 26 11.76 -6.08 -13.95
C ARG A 26 12.86 -6.80 -14.72
N GLY A 27 12.56 -7.99 -15.23
CA GLY A 27 13.51 -8.82 -15.97
C GLY A 27 14.28 -9.82 -15.09
N CYS A 28 14.06 -9.82 -13.77
CA CYS A 28 14.55 -10.89 -12.89
C CYS A 28 13.74 -12.18 -13.10
N THR A 29 14.27 -13.30 -12.60
CA THR A 29 13.51 -14.56 -12.60
C THR A 29 12.26 -14.44 -11.72
N ALA A 30 11.28 -15.31 -11.95
CA ALA A 30 10.04 -15.31 -11.18
C ALA A 30 10.31 -15.48 -9.67
N GLU A 31 11.29 -16.29 -9.30
CA GLU A 31 11.67 -16.56 -7.92
C GLU A 31 12.32 -15.34 -7.24
N GLN A 32 13.26 -14.68 -7.94
CA GLN A 32 13.88 -13.44 -7.45
C GLN A 32 12.86 -12.31 -7.30
N SER A 33 11.95 -12.18 -8.27
CA SER A 33 10.87 -11.20 -8.22
C SER A 33 9.92 -11.46 -7.05
N LEU A 34 9.59 -12.73 -6.79
CA LEU A 34 8.75 -13.11 -5.66
C LEU A 34 9.44 -12.83 -4.33
N ALA A 35 10.72 -13.20 -4.18
CA ALA A 35 11.50 -12.96 -2.97
C ALA A 35 11.61 -11.45 -2.67
N ALA A 36 11.90 -10.63 -3.68
CA ALA A 36 11.97 -9.18 -3.54
C ALA A 36 10.63 -8.56 -3.16
N ARG A 37 9.51 -9.00 -3.76
CA ARG A 37 8.17 -8.52 -3.39
C ARG A 37 7.81 -8.90 -1.97
N LYS A 38 8.06 -10.14 -1.55
CA LYS A 38 7.80 -10.60 -0.17
C LYS A 38 8.64 -9.87 0.87
N ALA A 39 9.93 -9.67 0.59
CA ALA A 39 10.84 -9.05 1.55
C ALA A 39 10.68 -7.53 1.64
N ARG A 40 10.38 -6.86 0.51
CA ARG A 40 10.47 -5.39 0.42
C ARG A 40 9.12 -4.73 0.11
N ALA A 41 8.35 -5.26 -0.84
CA ALA A 41 7.08 -4.64 -1.21
C ALA A 41 5.96 -4.92 -0.20
N ALA A 42 5.91 -6.11 0.39
CA ALA A 42 4.91 -6.50 1.38
C ALA A 42 4.87 -5.58 2.63
N PRO A 43 5.99 -5.26 3.32
CA PRO A 43 5.96 -4.36 4.48
C PRO A 43 5.56 -2.92 4.12
N LEU A 44 5.97 -2.41 2.94
CA LEU A 44 5.55 -1.09 2.45
C LEU A 44 4.06 -1.04 2.17
N MET A 45 3.55 -2.10 1.55
CA MET A 45 2.14 -2.26 1.24
C MET A 45 1.31 -2.30 2.54
N GLN A 46 1.73 -3.09 3.54
CA GLN A 46 1.08 -3.12 4.87
C GLN A 46 1.06 -1.74 5.53
N SER A 47 2.19 -1.02 5.54
CA SER A 47 2.27 0.33 6.11
C SER A 47 1.34 1.33 5.40
N LEU A 48 1.19 1.21 4.07
CA LEU A 48 0.25 2.01 3.30
C LEU A 48 -1.21 1.68 3.68
N TYR A 49 -1.53 0.41 3.89
CA TYR A 49 -2.86 -0.02 4.32
C TYR A 49 -3.22 0.50 5.71
N ASP A 50 -2.31 0.42 6.67
CA ASP A 50 -2.54 0.93 8.03
C ASP A 50 -2.81 2.45 8.02
N TRP A 51 -2.09 3.18 7.17
CA TRP A 51 -2.33 4.60 6.98
C TRP A 51 -3.70 4.88 6.34
N ILE A 52 -4.08 4.15 5.29
CA ILE A 52 -5.40 4.28 4.64
C ILE A 52 -6.53 4.02 5.65
N GLN A 53 -6.41 2.98 6.47
CA GLN A 53 -7.40 2.68 7.52
C GLN A 53 -7.53 3.84 8.53
N THR A 54 -6.42 4.53 8.83
CA THR A 54 -6.44 5.70 9.70
C THR A 54 -7.14 6.89 9.02
N GLN A 55 -6.88 7.13 7.74
CA GLN A 55 -7.56 8.19 6.97
C GLN A 55 -9.06 7.94 6.78
N MET A 56 -9.48 6.68 6.66
CA MET A 56 -10.90 6.33 6.56
C MET A 56 -11.72 6.77 7.78
N LYS A 57 -11.10 6.96 8.95
CA LYS A 57 -11.76 7.47 10.17
C LYS A 57 -12.04 8.97 10.10
N THR A 58 -11.31 9.71 9.28
CA THR A 58 -11.42 11.17 9.17
C THR A 58 -12.21 11.61 7.93
N LEU A 59 -12.33 10.75 6.92
CA LEU A 59 -13.06 11.03 5.69
C LEU A 59 -14.57 10.82 5.86
N SER A 60 -15.35 11.65 5.17
CA SER A 60 -16.78 11.39 5.00
C SER A 60 -16.99 10.10 4.20
N ARG A 61 -17.89 9.24 4.70
CA ARG A 61 -18.25 7.95 4.09
C ARG A 61 -18.64 8.04 2.61
N HIS A 62 -19.16 9.19 2.18
CA HIS A 62 -19.67 9.40 0.82
C HIS A 62 -18.68 10.05 -0.12
N SER A 63 -17.51 10.46 0.39
CA SER A 63 -16.46 11.06 -0.45
C SER A 63 -15.91 10.05 -1.45
N ASP A 64 -15.57 10.51 -2.65
CA ASP A 64 -15.00 9.64 -3.67
C ASP A 64 -13.64 9.08 -3.25
N THR A 65 -12.88 9.82 -2.44
CA THR A 65 -11.65 9.34 -1.81
C THR A 65 -11.90 8.16 -0.87
N ALA A 66 -12.93 8.21 -0.02
CA ALA A 66 -13.28 7.10 0.86
C ALA A 66 -13.72 5.85 0.07
N LYS A 67 -14.45 6.02 -1.04
CA LYS A 67 -14.81 4.91 -1.94
C LYS A 67 -13.57 4.28 -2.59
N ALA A 68 -12.65 5.10 -3.08
CA ALA A 68 -11.39 4.62 -3.67
C ALA A 68 -10.55 3.84 -2.64
N PHE A 69 -10.44 4.35 -1.41
CA PHE A 69 -9.75 3.67 -0.32
C PHE A 69 -10.44 2.36 0.08
N ALA A 70 -11.77 2.33 0.13
CA ALA A 70 -12.52 1.10 0.39
C ALA A 70 -12.26 0.03 -0.68
N TYR A 71 -12.19 0.40 -1.96
CA TYR A 71 -11.84 -0.52 -3.03
C TYR A 71 -10.42 -1.08 -2.88
N LEU A 72 -9.44 -0.22 -2.58
CA LEU A 72 -8.06 -0.64 -2.34
C LEU A 72 -7.93 -1.61 -1.16
N LEU A 73 -8.67 -1.35 -0.07
CA LEU A 73 -8.73 -2.21 1.11
C LEU A 73 -9.33 -3.59 0.79
N LEU A 74 -10.43 -3.62 0.05
CA LEU A 74 -11.05 -4.88 -0.38
C LEU A 74 -10.08 -5.72 -1.23
N GLN A 75 -9.42 -5.09 -2.20
CA GLN A 75 -8.45 -5.76 -3.08
C GLN A 75 -7.28 -6.36 -2.29
N TYR A 76 -6.83 -5.69 -1.23
CA TYR A 76 -5.77 -6.20 -0.35
C TYR A 76 -6.17 -7.49 0.34
N LEU A 77 -7.35 -7.48 0.95
CA LEU A 77 -7.86 -8.59 1.74
C LEU A 77 -8.04 -9.83 0.88
N ILE A 78 -8.51 -9.65 -0.36
CA ILE A 78 -8.61 -10.72 -1.35
C ILE A 78 -7.22 -11.31 -1.66
N ARG A 79 -6.21 -10.44 -1.86
CA ARG A 79 -4.84 -10.90 -2.14
C ARG A 79 -4.25 -11.69 -0.96
N GLN A 80 -4.41 -11.19 0.27
CA GLN A 80 -3.90 -11.83 1.50
C GLN A 80 -4.64 -13.13 1.85
N GLY A 81 -5.94 -13.23 1.54
CA GLY A 81 -6.73 -14.44 1.76
C GLY A 81 -6.33 -15.63 0.88
N ASN A 82 -5.56 -15.38 -0.19
CA ASN A 82 -5.04 -16.40 -1.11
C ASN A 82 -3.60 -16.85 -0.73
N GLU A 83 -3.04 -16.28 0.34
CA GLU A 83 -1.68 -16.56 0.85
C GLU A 83 -1.70 -17.29 2.22
N ARG A 84 -2.88 -17.76 2.66
CA ARG A 84 -3.05 -18.64 3.84
C ARG A 84 -3.41 -20.06 3.45
#